data_AF-A0A397EWV2-F1
#
_entry.id   AF-A0A397EWV2-F1
#
_cell.length_a   1.000
_cell.length_b   1.000
_cell.length_c   1.000
_cell.angle_alpha   90.00
_cell.angle_beta   90.00
_cell.angle_gamma   90.00
#
_symmetry.space_group_name_H-M   'P 1'
#
loop_
_entity.id
_entity.type
_entity.pdbx_description
1 polymer ?
#
loop_
_entity_poly.entity_id
_entity_poly.type
_entity_poly.pdbx_seq_one_letter_code
_entity_poly.pdbx_strand_id
1 'polypeptide(L)'
;MEQCEAAWRNGQPMAQSLLTCLYFHPCVSSALVNAGPLAASSVSVSDTLGCILNAYLSLALKSVTVQRYAIHRADIYEEEDFSPLNSDLALGDGISDDLVVYWLDLAEKRLELLVKGSKSKKKTAVEALHGDPGIATDFAALFLCRLTFRRHFYAGLSALGSAESPDLEAAAASFDAAHVVLQRMATERLEAADICFQGHIMGFDMHMSRLLASTMPPREAKLDSAADAFAQTTQLCRHLGLACTPPLDIKGMDDLKAYLTHLSSLRPNILVRSYAAKMYGRYDFMEWLADSMVITGVPSVLLSTQEGIGFSTRCIEAVYESLKCHLHNRPRQRHRLELLLDEWVGLQAAAATIDDKFVTEMGI
;
A
#
# COMPACT_ATOMS: atom_id res chain seq x y z
N MET A 1 -0.13 -4.34 -16.09
CA MET A 1 -0.84 -3.88 -14.88
C MET A 1 0.12 -3.71 -13.73
N GLU A 2 0.82 -4.76 -13.28
CA GLU A 2 1.84 -4.65 -12.20
C GLU A 2 2.89 -3.56 -12.45
N GLN A 3 3.44 -3.48 -13.68
CA GLN A 3 4.40 -2.43 -14.06
C GLN A 3 3.81 -1.02 -13.90
N CYS A 4 2.54 -0.82 -14.29
CA CYS A 4 1.84 0.45 -14.15
C CYS A 4 1.64 0.82 -12.67
N GLU A 5 1.25 -0.14 -11.84
CA GLU A 5 1.08 0.08 -10.39
C GLU A 5 2.40 0.33 -9.68
N ALA A 6 3.45 -0.41 -10.03
CA ALA A 6 4.79 -0.21 -9.46
C ALA A 6 5.33 1.18 -9.82
N ALA A 7 5.23 1.59 -11.08
CA ALA A 7 5.61 2.92 -11.53
C ALA A 7 4.87 4.03 -10.77
N TRP A 8 3.56 3.89 -10.60
CA TRP A 8 2.73 4.85 -9.87
C TRP A 8 3.11 4.96 -8.39
N ARG A 9 3.28 3.83 -7.69
CA ARG A 9 3.72 3.79 -6.29
C ARG A 9 5.13 4.37 -6.08
N ASN A 10 5.92 4.43 -7.14
CA ASN A 10 7.27 5.00 -7.13
C ASN A 10 7.32 6.44 -7.66
N GLY A 11 6.17 7.12 -7.74
CA GLY A 11 6.07 8.56 -7.97
C GLY A 11 5.84 8.96 -9.43
N GLN A 12 5.70 8.02 -10.38
CA GLN A 12 5.28 8.40 -11.72
C GLN A 12 3.82 8.91 -11.70
N PRO A 13 3.50 9.99 -12.43
CA PRO A 13 2.13 10.49 -12.51
C PRO A 13 1.16 9.41 -12.95
N MET A 14 -0.05 9.41 -12.38
CA MET A 14 -1.08 8.41 -12.68
C MET A 14 -1.41 8.34 -14.19
N ALA A 15 -1.39 9.48 -14.90
CA ALA A 15 -1.60 9.56 -16.35
C ALA A 15 -0.46 8.93 -17.19
N GLN A 16 0.74 8.76 -16.61
CA GLN A 16 1.91 8.14 -17.23
C GLN A 16 2.22 6.75 -16.67
N SER A 17 1.34 6.21 -15.82
CA SER A 17 1.54 4.92 -15.16
C SER A 17 0.24 4.11 -15.19
N LEU A 18 -0.61 4.19 -14.16
CA LEU A 18 -1.86 3.43 -14.05
C LEU A 18 -2.76 3.59 -15.28
N LEU A 19 -2.99 4.82 -15.75
CA LEU A 19 -3.99 5.08 -16.79
C LEU A 19 -3.48 4.80 -18.21
N THR A 20 -2.22 4.39 -18.33
CA THR A 20 -1.75 3.73 -19.55
C THR A 20 -2.45 2.37 -19.72
N CYS A 21 -2.94 1.75 -18.64
CA CYS A 21 -3.82 0.59 -18.68
C CYS A 21 -5.25 1.04 -19.00
N LEU A 22 -5.74 0.74 -20.20
CA LEU A 22 -7.10 1.08 -20.63
C LEU A 22 -8.17 0.41 -19.74
N TYR A 23 -7.82 -0.72 -19.12
CA TYR A 23 -8.70 -1.41 -18.19
C TYR A 23 -8.91 -0.69 -16.86
N PHE A 24 -8.13 0.35 -16.55
CA PHE A 24 -8.31 1.15 -15.34
C PHE A 24 -9.19 2.39 -15.54
N HIS A 25 -9.76 2.57 -16.73
CA HIS A 25 -10.63 3.70 -16.99
C HIS A 25 -12.07 3.46 -16.49
N PRO A 26 -12.82 4.52 -16.10
CA PRO A 26 -14.16 4.38 -15.52
C PRO A 26 -15.19 3.63 -16.38
N CYS A 27 -15.03 3.65 -17.71
CA CYS A 27 -15.88 2.88 -18.61
C CYS A 27 -15.78 1.37 -18.36
N VAL A 28 -14.60 0.89 -17.95
CA VAL A 28 -14.36 -0.53 -17.63
C VAL A 28 -14.85 -0.86 -16.24
N SER A 29 -14.58 -0.02 -15.23
CA SER A 29 -15.11 -0.25 -13.87
C SER A 29 -16.64 -0.26 -13.85
N SER A 30 -17.29 0.61 -14.62
CA SER A 30 -18.75 0.59 -14.80
C SER A 30 -19.25 -0.71 -15.43
N ALA A 31 -18.53 -1.24 -16.42
CA ALA A 31 -18.88 -2.52 -17.03
C ALA A 31 -18.73 -3.69 -16.04
N LEU A 32 -17.70 -3.66 -15.18
CA LEU A 32 -17.51 -4.66 -14.11
C LEU A 32 -18.61 -4.62 -13.06
N VAL A 33 -19.02 -3.43 -12.62
CA VAL A 33 -20.13 -3.27 -11.65
C VAL A 33 -21.44 -3.80 -12.24
N ASN A 34 -21.66 -3.60 -13.53
CA ASN A 34 -22.83 -4.11 -14.24
C ASN A 34 -22.70 -5.58 -14.65
N ALA A 35 -21.52 -6.19 -14.49
CA ALA A 35 -21.32 -7.60 -14.78
C ALA A 35 -22.00 -8.43 -13.68
N GLY A 36 -23.18 -8.97 -14.00
CA GLY A 36 -23.88 -9.92 -13.14
C GLY A 36 -23.14 -11.26 -13.03
N PRO A 37 -23.63 -12.17 -12.17
CA PRO A 37 -23.04 -13.49 -12.01
C PRO A 37 -23.12 -14.31 -13.32
N LEU A 38 -22.11 -15.12 -13.61
CA LEU A 38 -22.15 -16.06 -14.73
C LEU A 38 -23.22 -17.13 -14.47
N ALA A 39 -23.92 -17.52 -15.54
CA ALA A 39 -24.78 -18.68 -15.50
C ALA A 39 -23.97 -19.94 -15.19
N ALA A 40 -24.54 -20.87 -14.42
CA ALA A 40 -23.87 -22.10 -13.99
C ALA A 40 -23.35 -22.98 -15.16
N SER A 41 -23.95 -22.85 -16.35
CA SER A 41 -23.55 -23.55 -17.57
C SER A 41 -22.37 -22.92 -18.32
N SER A 42 -21.87 -21.75 -17.88
CA SER A 42 -20.86 -20.97 -18.59
C SER A 42 -19.46 -21.52 -18.30
N VAL A 43 -19.07 -22.57 -19.04
CA VAL A 43 -17.83 -23.33 -18.79
C VAL A 43 -16.83 -23.27 -19.96
N SER A 44 -17.06 -22.39 -20.94
CA SER A 44 -16.18 -22.24 -22.09
C SER A 44 -14.84 -21.60 -21.74
N VAL A 45 -13.87 -21.67 -22.66
CA VAL A 45 -12.61 -20.93 -22.53
C VAL A 45 -12.86 -19.43 -22.38
N SER A 46 -13.77 -18.86 -23.19
CA SER A 46 -14.11 -17.44 -23.13
C SER A 46 -14.71 -17.05 -21.78
N ASP A 47 -15.61 -17.86 -21.23
CA ASP A 47 -16.22 -17.61 -19.92
C ASP A 47 -15.17 -17.65 -18.80
N THR A 48 -14.21 -18.58 -18.91
CA THR A 48 -13.14 -18.75 -17.93
C THR A 48 -12.16 -17.59 -17.97
N LEU A 49 -11.71 -17.19 -19.17
CA LEU A 49 -10.85 -16.02 -19.34
C LEU A 49 -11.54 -14.73 -18.91
N GLY A 50 -12.83 -14.55 -19.23
CA GLY A 50 -13.63 -13.42 -18.77
C GLY A 50 -13.75 -13.37 -17.25
N CYS A 51 -13.99 -14.52 -16.60
CA CYS A 51 -14.02 -14.62 -15.14
C CYS A 51 -12.67 -14.25 -14.51
N ILE A 52 -11.55 -14.75 -15.06
CA ILE A 52 -10.19 -14.45 -14.58
C ILE A 52 -9.90 -12.95 -14.71
N LEU A 53 -10.25 -12.37 -15.86
CA LEU A 53 -10.06 -10.94 -16.11
C LEU A 53 -10.90 -10.09 -15.15
N ASN A 54 -12.18 -10.42 -14.94
CA ASN A 54 -13.04 -9.71 -14.00
C ASN A 54 -12.51 -9.80 -12.56
N ALA A 55 -12.06 -10.97 -12.13
CA ALA A 55 -11.47 -11.16 -10.80
C ALA A 55 -10.22 -10.30 -10.62
N TYR A 56 -9.28 -10.37 -11.57
CA TYR A 56 -8.03 -9.64 -11.50
C TYR A 56 -8.26 -8.13 -11.56
N LEU A 57 -9.11 -7.64 -12.47
CA LEU A 57 -9.41 -6.22 -12.61
C LEU A 57 -10.12 -5.65 -11.39
N SER A 58 -11.10 -6.38 -10.84
CA SER A 58 -11.85 -5.92 -9.66
C SER A 58 -10.91 -5.79 -8.46
N LEU A 59 -10.04 -6.78 -8.24
CA LEU A 59 -9.01 -6.73 -7.19
C LEU A 59 -8.00 -5.60 -7.42
N ALA A 60 -7.52 -5.43 -8.65
CA ALA A 60 -6.53 -4.40 -8.98
C ALA A 60 -7.09 -3.00 -8.75
N LEU A 61 -8.30 -2.72 -9.27
CA LEU A 61 -8.98 -1.44 -9.08
C LEU A 61 -9.26 -1.15 -7.61
N LYS A 62 -9.74 -2.14 -6.85
CA LYS A 62 -9.94 -1.98 -5.41
C LYS A 62 -8.65 -1.75 -4.65
N SER A 63 -7.61 -2.51 -4.95
CA SER A 63 -6.29 -2.32 -4.35
C SER A 63 -5.76 -0.92 -4.63
N VAL A 64 -5.88 -0.41 -5.86
CA VAL A 64 -5.47 0.94 -6.24
C VAL A 64 -6.28 2.00 -5.49
N THR A 65 -7.60 1.83 -5.38
CA THR A 65 -8.47 2.72 -4.60
C THR A 65 -8.06 2.79 -3.14
N VAL A 66 -7.83 1.64 -2.48
CA VAL A 66 -7.41 1.60 -1.06
C VAL A 66 -6.05 2.27 -0.87
N GLN A 67 -5.09 1.99 -1.76
CA GLN A 67 -3.77 2.64 -1.75
C GLN A 67 -3.89 4.15 -1.91
N ARG A 68 -4.69 4.62 -2.88
CA ARG A 68 -4.92 6.04 -3.13
C ARG A 68 -5.48 6.74 -1.88
N TYR A 69 -6.45 6.13 -1.21
CA TYR A 69 -7.01 6.68 0.03
C TYR A 69 -6.01 6.73 1.18
N ALA A 70 -5.16 5.71 1.33
CA ALA A 70 -4.11 5.73 2.34
C ALA A 70 -3.10 6.85 2.08
N ILE A 71 -2.72 7.03 0.80
CA ILE A 71 -1.75 8.05 0.39
C ILE A 71 -2.31 9.46 0.58
N HIS A 72 -3.53 9.76 0.13
CA HIS A 72 -4.12 11.10 0.32
C HIS A 72 -4.41 11.47 1.78
N ARG A 73 -4.67 10.48 2.65
CA ARG A 73 -4.85 10.74 4.08
C ARG A 73 -3.54 10.94 4.82
N ALA A 74 -2.42 10.54 4.23
CA ALA A 74 -1.12 10.79 4.81
C ALA A 74 -0.71 12.25 4.56
N ASP A 75 0.12 12.78 5.46
CA ASP A 75 0.72 14.11 5.33
C ASP A 75 1.82 14.10 4.25
N ILE A 76 1.37 14.08 2.98
CA ILE A 76 2.21 13.98 1.79
C ILE A 76 2.32 15.32 1.07
N TYR A 77 3.42 15.51 0.34
CA TYR A 77 3.54 16.63 -0.59
C TYR A 77 3.07 16.20 -1.99
N GLU A 78 1.85 16.59 -2.36
CA GLU A 78 1.31 16.33 -3.69
C GLU A 78 2.23 16.87 -4.80
N GLU A 79 2.27 16.18 -5.93
CA GLU A 79 3.14 16.42 -7.10
C GLU A 79 4.65 16.24 -6.86
N GLU A 80 5.10 16.07 -5.62
CA GLU A 80 6.47 15.69 -5.29
C GLU A 80 6.58 14.23 -4.82
N ASP A 81 5.84 13.87 -3.77
CA ASP A 81 5.80 12.51 -3.23
C ASP A 81 4.91 11.59 -4.05
N PHE A 82 3.85 12.17 -4.64
CA PHE A 82 2.79 11.45 -5.30
C PHE A 82 1.98 12.41 -6.18
N SER A 83 1.71 12.02 -7.42
CA SER A 83 0.84 12.78 -8.31
C SER A 83 -0.48 11.99 -8.52
N PRO A 84 -1.50 12.28 -7.69
CA PRO A 84 -2.83 11.77 -7.93
C PRO A 84 -3.38 12.50 -9.17
N LEU A 85 -3.84 11.76 -10.19
CA LEU A 85 -4.70 12.42 -11.18
C LEU A 85 -5.97 12.88 -10.44
N ASN A 86 -6.50 14.05 -10.80
CA ASN A 86 -7.71 14.70 -10.28
C ASN A 86 -8.65 13.76 -9.49
N SER A 87 -9.07 14.22 -8.29
CA SER A 87 -9.87 13.49 -7.30
C SER A 87 -11.10 12.75 -7.82
N ASP A 88 -11.63 13.15 -8.97
CA ASP A 88 -12.93 12.73 -9.49
C ASP A 88 -12.87 11.42 -10.29
N LEU A 89 -11.69 10.84 -10.50
CA LEU A 89 -11.58 9.56 -11.19
C LEU A 89 -11.99 8.40 -10.26
N ALA A 90 -13.25 7.95 -10.39
CA ALA A 90 -13.77 6.77 -9.68
C ALA A 90 -13.20 5.48 -10.30
N LEU A 91 -12.03 5.06 -9.81
CA LEU A 91 -11.33 3.85 -10.28
C LEU A 91 -12.09 2.58 -9.85
N GLY A 92 -12.16 2.34 -8.54
CA GLY A 92 -12.77 1.15 -7.96
C GLY A 92 -13.90 1.42 -6.98
N ASP A 93 -14.32 2.66 -6.77
CA ASP A 93 -15.26 3.01 -5.68
C ASP A 93 -16.61 2.29 -5.78
N GLY A 94 -17.14 2.12 -7.00
CA GLY A 94 -18.41 1.43 -7.24
C GLY A 94 -18.37 -0.11 -7.16
N ILE A 95 -17.18 -0.72 -7.06
CA ILE A 95 -17.03 -2.18 -6.94
C ILE A 95 -17.32 -2.56 -5.48
N SER A 96 -18.11 -3.59 -5.18
CA SER A 96 -18.30 -4.06 -3.79
C SER A 96 -17.31 -5.16 -3.44
N ASP A 97 -17.02 -5.34 -2.14
CA ASP A 97 -16.19 -6.46 -1.68
C ASP A 97 -16.83 -7.81 -2.00
N ASP A 98 -18.16 -7.93 -1.91
CA ASP A 98 -18.89 -9.13 -2.31
C ASP A 98 -18.67 -9.50 -3.78
N LEU A 99 -18.65 -8.49 -4.67
CA LEU A 99 -18.39 -8.69 -6.09
C LEU A 99 -16.95 -9.16 -6.34
N VAL A 100 -15.99 -8.57 -5.62
CA VAL A 100 -14.59 -8.99 -5.67
C VAL A 100 -14.44 -10.45 -5.25
N VAL A 101 -15.02 -10.82 -4.11
CA VAL A 101 -14.99 -12.18 -3.56
C VAL A 101 -15.65 -13.16 -4.53
N TYR A 102 -16.82 -12.82 -5.08
CA TYR A 102 -17.53 -13.64 -6.06
C TYR A 102 -16.66 -13.99 -7.28
N TRP A 103 -16.08 -12.97 -7.92
CA TRP A 103 -15.25 -13.18 -9.11
C TRP A 103 -13.99 -13.98 -8.80
N LEU A 104 -13.34 -13.66 -7.68
CA LEU A 104 -12.11 -14.31 -7.25
C LEU A 104 -12.33 -15.80 -6.98
N ASP A 105 -13.32 -16.14 -6.17
CA ASP A 105 -13.59 -17.54 -5.80
C ASP A 105 -14.02 -18.37 -7.01
N LEU A 106 -14.81 -17.78 -7.92
CA LEU A 106 -15.19 -18.44 -9.17
C LEU A 106 -13.97 -18.69 -10.07
N ALA A 107 -13.12 -17.68 -10.25
CA ALA A 107 -11.94 -17.77 -11.11
C ALA A 107 -10.95 -18.81 -10.57
N GLU A 108 -10.65 -18.78 -9.28
CA GLU A 108 -9.74 -19.74 -8.67
C GLU A 108 -10.27 -21.15 -8.70
N LYS A 109 -11.56 -21.35 -8.38
CA LYS A 109 -12.18 -22.68 -8.48
C LYS A 109 -12.04 -23.27 -9.89
N ARG A 110 -12.21 -22.47 -10.93
CA ARG A 110 -12.03 -22.91 -12.32
C ARG A 110 -10.56 -23.24 -12.62
N LEU A 111 -9.63 -22.38 -12.22
CA LEU A 111 -8.20 -22.60 -12.42
C LEU A 111 -7.68 -23.83 -11.67
N GLU A 112 -8.11 -24.03 -10.42
CA GLU A 112 -7.78 -25.23 -9.65
C GLU A 112 -8.30 -26.51 -10.29
N LEU A 113 -9.50 -26.50 -10.86
CA LEU A 113 -10.04 -27.64 -11.59
C LEU A 113 -9.21 -27.96 -12.83
N LEU A 114 -8.68 -26.94 -13.52
CA LEU A 114 -7.81 -27.12 -14.68
C LEU A 114 -6.44 -27.67 -14.26
N VAL A 115 -5.84 -27.14 -13.19
CA VAL A 115 -4.55 -27.61 -12.65
C VAL A 115 -4.65 -29.05 -12.11
N LYS A 116 -5.72 -29.39 -11.38
CA LYS A 116 -5.96 -30.75 -10.84
C LYS A 116 -6.40 -31.72 -11.94
N GLY A 117 -7.13 -31.22 -12.92
CA GLY A 117 -7.70 -31.97 -14.04
C GLY A 117 -6.65 -32.61 -14.94
N SER A 118 -5.48 -31.99 -15.11
CA SER A 118 -4.39 -32.58 -15.93
C SER A 118 -3.87 -33.91 -15.39
N LYS A 119 -4.09 -34.20 -14.10
CA LYS A 119 -3.69 -35.46 -13.45
C LYS A 119 -4.75 -36.56 -13.57
N SER A 120 -5.94 -36.25 -14.08
CA SER A 120 -7.07 -37.19 -14.16
C SER A 120 -7.51 -37.44 -15.60
N LYS A 121 -7.78 -38.69 -15.96
CA LYS A 121 -8.38 -39.04 -17.27
C LYS A 121 -9.86 -38.67 -17.38
N LYS A 122 -10.48 -38.10 -16.33
CA LYS A 122 -11.88 -37.65 -16.36
C LYS A 122 -12.01 -36.29 -17.04
N LYS A 123 -13.06 -36.10 -17.82
CA LYS A 123 -13.42 -34.82 -18.44
C LYS A 123 -13.57 -33.76 -17.35
N THR A 124 -12.78 -32.69 -17.43
CA THR A 124 -12.89 -31.53 -16.55
C THR A 124 -14.24 -30.84 -16.75
N ALA A 125 -14.78 -30.26 -15.68
CA ALA A 125 -16.04 -29.51 -15.74
C ALA A 125 -15.90 -28.16 -16.48
N VAL A 126 -14.67 -27.75 -16.79
CA VAL A 126 -14.29 -26.51 -17.47
C VAL A 126 -13.45 -26.85 -18.71
N GLU A 127 -13.67 -26.11 -19.79
CA GLU A 127 -12.90 -26.25 -21.03
C GLU A 127 -11.43 -25.85 -20.85
N ALA A 128 -10.52 -26.56 -21.50
CA ALA A 128 -9.08 -26.32 -21.38
C ALA A 128 -8.67 -24.99 -22.05
N LEU A 129 -7.80 -24.22 -21.41
CA LEU A 129 -7.34 -22.91 -21.90
C LEU A 129 -6.51 -22.98 -23.18
N HIS A 130 -6.01 -24.16 -23.54
CA HIS A 130 -5.20 -24.39 -24.71
C HIS A 130 -5.41 -25.82 -25.23
N GLY A 131 -5.18 -26.05 -26.53
CA GLY A 131 -5.34 -27.37 -27.15
C GLY A 131 -4.31 -28.40 -26.66
N ASP A 132 -3.10 -27.94 -26.34
CA ASP A 132 -2.07 -28.74 -25.68
C ASP A 132 -2.31 -28.79 -24.15
N PRO A 133 -2.44 -29.98 -23.54
CA PRO A 133 -2.72 -30.12 -22.10
C PRO A 133 -1.64 -29.59 -21.16
N GLY A 134 -0.36 -29.66 -21.56
CA GLY A 134 0.76 -29.13 -20.76
C GLY A 134 0.69 -27.61 -20.71
N ILE A 135 0.56 -26.98 -21.87
CA ILE A 135 0.42 -25.52 -22.00
C ILE A 135 -0.87 -25.03 -21.30
N ALA A 136 -1.98 -25.77 -21.39
CA ALA A 136 -3.21 -25.43 -20.69
C ALA A 136 -3.04 -25.44 -19.17
N THR A 137 -2.27 -26.41 -18.64
CA THR A 137 -1.95 -26.51 -17.22
C THR A 137 -1.06 -25.36 -16.77
N ASP A 138 -0.04 -25.02 -17.57
CA ASP A 138 0.86 -23.90 -17.30
C ASP A 138 0.10 -22.58 -17.27
N PHE A 139 -0.75 -22.29 -18.26
CA PHE A 139 -1.62 -21.10 -18.23
C PHE A 139 -2.47 -21.06 -16.96
N ALA A 140 -3.10 -22.17 -16.59
CA ALA A 140 -3.94 -22.21 -15.39
C ALA A 140 -3.13 -21.94 -14.11
N ALA A 141 -1.94 -22.52 -13.99
CA ALA A 141 -1.04 -22.29 -12.85
C ALA A 141 -0.54 -20.83 -12.78
N LEU A 142 -0.17 -20.25 -13.93
CA LEU A 142 0.29 -18.86 -14.05
C LEU A 142 -0.81 -17.86 -13.68
N PHE A 143 -2.04 -18.06 -14.17
CA PHE A 143 -3.18 -17.21 -13.80
C PHE A 143 -3.55 -17.36 -12.33
N LEU A 144 -3.54 -18.58 -11.79
CA LEU A 144 -3.82 -18.83 -10.38
C LEU A 144 -2.79 -18.12 -9.50
N CYS A 145 -1.50 -18.23 -9.84
CA CYS A 145 -0.42 -17.55 -9.11
C CYS A 145 -0.65 -16.03 -9.03
N ARG A 146 -1.02 -15.39 -10.15
CA ARG A 146 -1.32 -13.95 -10.20
C ARG A 146 -2.54 -13.57 -9.36
N LEU A 147 -3.62 -14.36 -9.40
CA LEU A 147 -4.82 -14.12 -8.57
C LEU A 147 -4.52 -14.33 -7.08
N THR A 148 -3.77 -15.36 -6.73
CA THR A 148 -3.36 -15.62 -5.34
C THR A 148 -2.50 -14.48 -4.79
N PHE A 149 -1.55 -13.96 -5.58
CA PHE A 149 -0.81 -12.75 -5.21
C PHE A 149 -1.77 -11.58 -4.94
N ARG A 150 -2.69 -11.31 -5.87
CA ARG A 150 -3.63 -10.19 -5.73
C ARG A 150 -4.56 -10.33 -4.54
N ARG A 151 -5.01 -11.54 -4.23
CA ARG A 151 -5.78 -11.81 -3.02
C ARG A 151 -4.99 -11.40 -1.78
N HIS A 152 -3.79 -11.93 -1.61
CA HIS A 152 -2.99 -11.66 -0.41
C HIS A 152 -2.61 -10.19 -0.29
N PHE A 153 -2.24 -9.56 -1.42
CA PHE A 153 -1.93 -8.13 -1.43
C PHE A 153 -3.14 -7.28 -1.05
N TYR A 154 -4.32 -7.55 -1.63
CA TYR A 154 -5.55 -6.86 -1.26
C TYR A 154 -5.95 -7.12 0.20
N ALA A 155 -5.88 -8.36 0.66
CA ALA A 155 -6.18 -8.71 2.05
C ALA A 155 -5.30 -7.94 3.04
N GLY A 156 -4.00 -7.80 2.75
CA GLY A 156 -3.09 -6.99 3.56
C GLY A 156 -3.49 -5.51 3.59
N LEU A 157 -3.81 -4.93 2.43
CA LEU A 157 -4.28 -3.54 2.34
C LEU A 157 -5.61 -3.33 3.07
N SER A 158 -6.55 -4.26 2.95
CA SER A 158 -7.86 -4.23 3.61
C SER A 158 -7.75 -4.37 5.12
N ALA A 159 -6.84 -5.22 5.63
CA ALA A 159 -6.57 -5.37 7.06
C ALA A 159 -5.97 -4.09 7.69
N LEU A 160 -5.15 -3.35 6.93
CA LEU A 160 -4.71 -2.01 7.33
C LEU A 160 -5.85 -0.98 7.31
N GLY A 161 -6.82 -1.19 6.41
CA GLY A 161 -8.08 -0.48 6.33
C GLY A 161 -7.99 1.04 6.20
N SER A 162 -9.15 1.69 6.21
CA SER A 162 -9.29 3.13 6.48
C SER A 162 -9.58 3.43 7.96
N ALA A 163 -9.91 2.42 8.76
CA ALA A 163 -10.35 2.55 10.17
C ALA A 163 -9.22 2.87 11.14
N GLU A 164 -9.55 3.46 12.29
CA GLU A 164 -8.60 3.89 13.34
C GLU A 164 -7.84 2.73 14.01
N SER A 165 -8.36 1.49 13.95
CA SER A 165 -7.75 0.28 14.54
C SER A 165 -7.44 -0.78 13.47
N PRO A 166 -6.26 -0.72 12.80
CA PRO A 166 -5.85 -1.72 11.81
C PRO A 166 -5.56 -3.09 12.45
N ASP A 167 -5.87 -4.18 11.74
CA ASP A 167 -5.44 -5.53 12.11
C ASP A 167 -4.03 -5.78 11.57
N LEU A 168 -3.03 -5.41 12.36
CA LEU A 168 -1.63 -5.47 11.97
C LEU A 168 -1.10 -6.90 11.79
N GLU A 169 -1.60 -7.85 12.60
CA GLU A 169 -1.19 -9.25 12.51
C GLU A 169 -1.71 -9.88 11.22
N ALA A 170 -3.00 -9.69 10.91
CA ALA A 170 -3.57 -10.17 9.65
C ALA A 170 -2.94 -9.49 8.42
N ALA A 171 -2.62 -8.19 8.54
CA ALA A 171 -1.93 -7.46 7.47
C ALA A 171 -0.53 -8.02 7.21
N ALA A 172 0.27 -8.22 8.27
CA ALA A 172 1.62 -8.79 8.17
C ALA A 172 1.60 -10.17 7.52
N ALA A 173 0.74 -11.07 8.02
CA ALA A 173 0.60 -12.43 7.48
C ALA A 173 0.20 -12.41 5.99
N SER A 174 -0.67 -11.48 5.60
CA SER A 174 -1.09 -11.31 4.21
C SER A 174 0.03 -10.80 3.31
N PHE A 175 0.85 -9.84 3.77
CA PHE A 175 1.99 -9.35 2.99
C PHE A 175 3.12 -10.39 2.87
N ASP A 176 3.34 -11.20 3.91
CA ASP A 176 4.28 -12.33 3.84
C ASP A 176 3.81 -13.39 2.84
N ALA A 177 2.52 -13.74 2.86
CA ALA A 177 1.94 -14.64 1.86
C ALA A 177 2.06 -14.07 0.44
N ALA A 178 1.79 -12.77 0.25
CA ALA A 178 1.96 -12.10 -1.04
C ALA A 178 3.43 -12.12 -1.52
N HIS A 179 4.39 -11.90 -0.61
CA HIS A 179 5.83 -12.00 -0.90
C HIS A 179 6.17 -13.39 -1.43
N VAL A 180 5.75 -14.45 -0.75
CA VAL A 180 6.04 -15.83 -1.16
C VAL A 180 5.54 -16.10 -2.57
N VAL A 181 4.34 -15.61 -2.92
CA VAL A 181 3.81 -15.75 -4.27
C VAL A 181 4.62 -14.94 -5.29
N LEU A 182 5.02 -13.71 -4.97
CA LEU A 182 5.87 -12.89 -5.86
C LEU A 182 7.22 -13.56 -6.16
N GLN A 183 7.82 -14.25 -5.19
CA GLN A 183 9.06 -15.00 -5.42
C GLN A 183 8.87 -16.10 -6.46
N ARG A 184 7.70 -16.77 -6.46
CA ARG A 184 7.36 -17.77 -7.49
C ARG A 184 7.11 -17.11 -8.84
N MET A 185 6.41 -15.98 -8.87
CA MET A 185 6.19 -15.21 -10.11
C MET A 185 7.51 -14.74 -10.74
N ALA A 186 8.54 -14.46 -9.94
CA ALA A 186 9.85 -14.06 -10.45
C ALA A 186 10.59 -15.19 -11.19
N THR A 187 10.28 -16.46 -10.90
CA THR A 187 10.95 -17.63 -11.48
C THR A 187 10.06 -18.46 -12.41
N GLU A 188 8.82 -18.04 -12.64
CA GLU A 188 7.81 -18.81 -13.39
C GLU A 188 8.24 -19.18 -14.83
N ARG A 189 9.10 -18.37 -15.44
CA ARG A 189 9.69 -18.62 -16.78
C ARG A 189 10.66 -19.81 -16.82
N LEU A 190 11.16 -20.26 -15.67
CA LEU A 190 12.02 -21.44 -15.57
C LEU A 190 11.22 -22.75 -15.58
N GLU A 191 9.93 -22.69 -15.20
CA GLU A 191 9.08 -23.85 -15.00
C GLU A 191 8.04 -24.01 -16.12
N ALA A 192 7.46 -22.91 -16.60
CA ALA A 192 6.39 -22.93 -17.59
C ALA A 192 6.93 -22.84 -19.03
N ALA A 193 6.16 -23.39 -19.97
CA ALA A 193 6.47 -23.32 -21.40
C ALA A 193 6.60 -21.87 -21.90
N ASP A 194 7.61 -21.59 -22.74
CA ASP A 194 7.90 -20.23 -23.25
C ASP A 194 6.71 -19.60 -24.00
N ILE A 195 5.91 -20.43 -24.68
CA ILE A 195 4.69 -19.99 -25.37
C ILE A 195 3.68 -19.28 -24.45
N CYS A 196 3.67 -19.58 -23.14
CA CYS A 196 2.81 -18.91 -22.18
C CYS A 196 3.19 -17.44 -21.94
N PHE A 197 4.39 -17.05 -22.34
CA PHE A 197 4.92 -15.68 -22.23
C PHE A 197 5.02 -14.97 -23.58
N GLN A 198 4.59 -15.62 -24.65
CA GLN A 198 4.52 -15.04 -25.99
C GLN A 198 3.15 -14.41 -26.21
N GLY A 199 3.11 -13.20 -26.77
CA GLY A 199 1.86 -12.50 -27.05
C GLY A 199 2.04 -11.01 -27.26
N HIS A 200 0.98 -10.37 -27.74
CA HIS A 200 0.91 -8.92 -27.87
C HIS A 200 0.20 -8.33 -26.65
N ILE A 201 0.78 -7.29 -26.07
CA ILE A 201 0.17 -6.53 -25.00
C ILE A 201 -1.07 -5.82 -25.57
N MET A 202 -2.25 -6.13 -25.01
CA MET A 202 -3.51 -5.51 -25.40
C MET A 202 -4.03 -4.61 -24.27
N GLY A 203 -4.72 -3.53 -24.64
CA GLY A 203 -5.35 -2.63 -23.67
C GLY A 203 -4.37 -1.72 -22.92
N PHE A 204 -3.22 -1.40 -23.53
CA PHE A 204 -2.28 -0.42 -23.00
C PHE A 204 -1.93 0.65 -24.03
N ASP A 205 -1.85 1.90 -23.60
CA ASP A 205 -1.42 3.05 -24.41
C ASP A 205 -0.45 3.93 -23.62
N MET A 206 0.84 3.90 -24.01
CA MET A 206 1.90 4.69 -23.37
C MET A 206 1.80 6.20 -23.67
N HIS A 207 0.91 6.59 -24.59
CA HIS A 207 0.65 7.97 -24.98
C HIS A 207 -0.65 8.52 -24.42
N MET A 208 -1.33 7.78 -23.52
CA MET A 208 -2.60 8.20 -22.93
C MET A 208 -2.51 9.56 -22.21
N SER A 209 -1.32 9.92 -21.71
CA SER A 209 -1.03 11.23 -21.11
C SER A 209 -1.40 12.41 -22.02
N ARG A 210 -1.33 12.26 -23.35
CA ARG A 210 -1.72 13.29 -24.34
C ARG A 210 -3.19 13.68 -24.25
N LEU A 211 -4.04 12.73 -23.87
CA LEU A 211 -5.49 12.93 -23.73
C LEU A 211 -5.86 13.37 -22.32
N LEU A 212 -5.21 12.80 -21.30
CA LEU A 212 -5.56 13.00 -19.90
C LEU A 212 -4.94 14.25 -19.26
N ALA A 213 -3.78 14.68 -19.73
CA ALA A 213 -3.01 15.79 -19.15
C ALA A 213 -2.69 16.84 -20.24
N SER A 214 -3.74 17.40 -20.85
CA SER A 214 -3.64 18.33 -22.00
C SER A 214 -2.85 19.61 -21.71
N THR A 215 -2.69 19.97 -20.44
CA THR A 215 -1.94 21.15 -19.98
C THR A 215 -0.45 20.88 -19.79
N MET A 216 -0.01 19.61 -19.80
CA MET A 216 1.39 19.23 -19.66
C MET A 216 2.01 18.81 -21.00
N PRO A 217 3.33 19.01 -21.20
CA PRO A 217 4.00 18.51 -22.39
C PRO A 217 3.78 17.00 -22.54
N PRO A 218 3.41 16.52 -23.74
CA PRO A 218 3.16 15.11 -23.96
C PRO A 218 4.43 14.31 -23.74
N ARG A 219 4.40 13.36 -22.82
CA ARG A 219 5.51 12.43 -22.52
C ARG A 219 5.02 11.00 -22.65
N GLU A 220 5.80 10.19 -23.36
CA GLU A 220 5.60 8.75 -23.40
C GLU A 220 5.89 8.16 -22.01
N ALA A 221 4.99 7.33 -21.52
CA ALA A 221 5.17 6.58 -20.29
C ALA A 221 6.35 5.61 -20.42
N LYS A 222 7.25 5.63 -19.44
CA LYS A 222 8.38 4.70 -19.36
C LYS A 222 8.17 3.78 -18.17
N LEU A 223 7.75 2.55 -18.47
CA LEU A 223 7.57 1.51 -17.47
C LEU A 223 8.83 0.64 -17.39
N ASP A 224 9.22 0.29 -16.18
CA ASP A 224 10.32 -0.65 -15.94
C ASP A 224 9.97 -2.06 -16.44
N SER A 225 10.95 -2.96 -16.50
CA SER A 225 10.72 -4.34 -16.91
C SER A 225 9.78 -5.07 -15.92
N ALA A 226 9.16 -6.17 -16.36
CA ALA A 226 8.32 -6.98 -15.46
C ALA A 226 9.12 -7.50 -14.25
N ALA A 227 10.39 -7.88 -14.46
CA ALA A 227 11.26 -8.35 -13.39
C ALA A 227 11.53 -7.24 -12.36
N ASP A 228 11.80 -6.02 -12.81
CA ASP A 228 12.01 -4.87 -11.92
C ASP A 228 10.72 -4.52 -11.17
N ALA A 229 9.57 -4.53 -11.84
CA ALA A 229 8.28 -4.29 -11.20
C ALA A 229 7.95 -5.34 -10.11
N PHE A 230 8.29 -6.61 -10.35
CA PHE A 230 8.17 -7.67 -9.33
C PHE A 230 9.13 -7.43 -8.17
N ALA A 231 10.40 -7.11 -8.44
CA ALA A 231 11.38 -6.82 -7.39
C ALA A 231 10.96 -5.62 -6.52
N GLN A 232 10.48 -4.54 -7.13
CA GLN A 232 9.94 -3.36 -6.44
C GLN A 232 8.71 -3.73 -5.59
N THR A 233 7.83 -4.59 -6.09
CA THR A 233 6.63 -5.02 -5.36
C THR A 233 6.97 -6.01 -4.24
N THR A 234 7.98 -6.86 -4.41
CA THR A 234 8.51 -7.70 -3.33
C THR A 234 9.08 -6.82 -2.21
N GLN A 235 9.86 -5.80 -2.55
CA GLN A 235 10.39 -4.86 -1.56
C GLN A 235 9.26 -4.12 -0.83
N LEU A 236 8.21 -3.71 -1.56
CA LEU A 236 7.01 -3.14 -0.95
C LEU A 236 6.38 -4.08 0.09
N CYS A 237 6.10 -5.34 -0.27
CA CYS A 237 5.49 -6.31 0.66
C CYS A 237 6.34 -6.47 1.92
N ARG A 238 7.67 -6.56 1.79
CA ARG A 238 8.58 -6.64 2.95
C ARG A 238 8.51 -5.41 3.83
N HIS A 239 8.52 -4.22 3.23
CA HIS A 239 8.47 -2.97 3.97
C HIS A 239 7.12 -2.76 4.66
N LEU A 240 6.01 -3.13 4.01
CA LEU A 240 4.68 -3.14 4.64
C LEU A 240 4.60 -4.16 5.78
N GLY A 241 5.10 -5.38 5.58
CA GLY A 241 5.17 -6.39 6.63
C GLY A 241 5.99 -5.93 7.84
N LEU A 242 7.14 -5.30 7.61
CA LEU A 242 7.96 -4.69 8.66
C LEU A 242 7.20 -3.57 9.39
N ALA A 243 6.48 -2.72 8.65
CA ALA A 243 5.67 -1.64 9.22
C ALA A 243 4.54 -2.21 10.12
N CYS A 244 3.92 -3.33 9.72
CA CYS A 244 2.89 -4.02 10.47
C CYS A 244 3.42 -4.79 11.70
N THR A 245 4.73 -5.04 11.79
CA THR A 245 5.35 -5.81 12.88
C THR A 245 6.37 -4.97 13.66
N PRO A 246 5.94 -3.83 14.25
CA PRO A 246 6.81 -3.06 15.11
C PRO A 246 7.30 -3.95 16.28
N PRO A 247 8.56 -3.81 16.71
CA PRO A 247 9.11 -4.58 17.82
C PRO A 247 8.20 -4.52 19.07
N LEU A 248 8.02 -5.67 19.73
CA LEU A 248 7.17 -5.80 20.92
C LEU A 248 7.72 -5.05 22.14
N ASP A 249 8.99 -4.66 22.09
CA ASP A 249 9.75 -4.01 23.14
C ASP A 249 9.80 -2.49 23.01
N ILE A 250 9.05 -1.88 22.07
CA ILE A 250 8.89 -0.42 22.03
C ILE A 250 8.16 0.03 23.30
N LYS A 251 8.90 0.63 24.23
CA LYS A 251 8.40 1.10 25.54
C LYS A 251 8.37 2.62 25.66
N GLY A 252 8.97 3.32 24.71
CA GLY A 252 9.02 4.78 24.73
C GLY A 252 9.41 5.39 23.38
N MET A 253 9.58 6.71 23.40
CA MET A 253 9.84 7.49 22.19
C MET A 253 11.18 7.16 21.52
N ASP A 254 12.21 6.82 22.30
CA ASP A 254 13.53 6.49 21.76
C ASP A 254 13.52 5.17 20.97
N ASP A 255 12.82 4.15 21.45
CA ASP A 255 12.66 2.87 20.75
C ASP A 255 11.92 3.07 19.42
N LEU A 256 10.83 3.86 19.47
CA LEU A 256 10.06 4.19 18.27
C LEU A 256 10.91 4.99 17.28
N LYS A 257 11.69 5.97 17.75
CA LYS A 257 12.62 6.76 16.92
C LYS A 257 13.68 5.88 16.27
N ALA A 258 14.26 4.93 17.01
CA ALA A 258 15.23 3.98 16.47
C ALA A 258 14.61 3.12 15.37
N TYR A 259 13.40 2.60 15.61
CA TYR A 259 12.65 1.84 14.63
C TYR A 259 12.30 2.67 13.37
N LEU A 260 11.81 3.90 13.54
CA LEU A 260 11.51 4.84 12.45
C LEU A 260 12.75 5.21 11.64
N THR A 261 13.88 5.40 12.32
CA THR A 261 15.18 5.65 11.67
C THR A 261 15.58 4.46 10.82
N HIS A 262 15.42 3.23 11.33
CA HIS A 262 15.67 2.02 10.56
C HIS A 262 14.74 1.94 9.35
N LEU A 263 13.42 2.08 9.54
CA LEU A 263 12.46 2.05 8.44
C LEU A 263 12.78 3.10 7.37
N SER A 264 13.07 4.34 7.76
CA SER A 264 13.46 5.42 6.86
C SER A 264 14.74 5.11 6.06
N SER A 265 15.70 4.43 6.69
CA SER A 265 16.97 4.04 6.05
C SER A 265 16.76 3.07 4.88
N LEU A 266 15.68 2.27 4.92
CA LEU A 266 15.29 1.34 3.85
C LEU A 266 14.73 2.04 2.61
N ARG A 267 14.54 3.37 2.65
CA ARG A 267 13.94 4.19 1.59
C ARG A 267 12.57 3.65 1.15
N PRO A 268 11.61 3.50 2.08
CA PRO A 268 10.28 3.00 1.78
C PRO A 268 9.59 3.91 0.76
N ASN A 269 8.79 3.30 -0.13
CA ASN A 269 7.98 4.06 -1.07
C ASN A 269 6.85 4.81 -0.34
N ILE A 270 6.10 5.64 -1.08
CA ILE A 270 5.08 6.49 -0.47
C ILE A 270 4.02 5.69 0.29
N LEU A 271 3.58 4.55 -0.26
CA LEU A 271 2.53 3.75 0.35
C LEU A 271 2.91 3.24 1.76
N VAL A 272 4.14 2.74 1.92
CA VAL A 272 4.64 2.30 3.24
C VAL A 272 4.69 3.48 4.21
N ARG A 273 5.21 4.64 3.76
CA ARG A 273 5.29 5.86 4.58
C ARG A 273 3.91 6.31 5.04
N SER A 274 2.92 6.24 4.16
CA SER A 274 1.52 6.56 4.45
C SER A 274 0.90 5.66 5.51
N TYR A 275 1.15 4.35 5.45
CA TYR A 275 0.62 3.41 6.45
C TYR A 275 1.40 3.41 7.77
N ALA A 276 2.72 3.58 7.72
CA ALA A 276 3.56 3.65 8.92
C ALA A 276 3.07 4.73 9.87
N ALA A 277 2.75 5.93 9.37
CA ALA A 277 2.24 7.04 10.18
C ALA A 277 0.97 6.66 10.98
N LYS A 278 0.10 5.83 10.39
CA LYS A 278 -1.14 5.36 11.02
C LYS A 278 -0.89 4.31 12.10
N MET A 279 0.13 3.46 11.92
CA MET A 279 0.41 2.33 12.81
C MET A 279 0.89 2.75 14.20
N TYR A 280 1.51 3.94 14.34
CA TYR A 280 1.97 4.46 15.64
C TYR A 280 0.90 5.25 16.40
N GLY A 281 -0.26 5.51 15.79
CA GLY A 281 -1.41 6.11 16.50
C GLY A 281 -1.94 5.25 17.65
N ARG A 282 -1.45 4.00 17.80
CA ARG A 282 -1.76 3.09 18.91
C ARG A 282 -1.03 3.42 20.21
N TYR A 283 -0.02 4.29 20.18
CA TYR A 283 0.80 4.62 21.34
C TYR A 283 0.29 5.88 22.03
N ASP A 284 0.27 5.86 23.36
CA ASP A 284 -0.01 7.06 24.15
C ASP A 284 1.26 7.90 24.26
N PHE A 285 1.43 8.80 23.29
CA PHE A 285 2.57 9.70 23.26
C PHE A 285 2.59 10.66 24.47
N MET A 286 1.42 11.03 25.00
CA MET A 286 1.34 11.93 26.16
C MET A 286 1.85 11.25 27.42
N GLU A 287 1.50 9.98 27.62
CA GLU A 287 2.04 9.16 28.71
C GLU A 287 3.57 9.05 28.60
N TRP A 288 4.09 8.67 27.43
CA TRP A 288 5.53 8.57 27.22
C TRP A 288 6.29 9.89 27.42
N LEU A 289 5.68 11.01 27.02
CA LEU A 289 6.25 12.33 27.25
C LEU A 289 6.30 12.64 28.75
N ALA A 290 5.22 12.41 29.48
CA ALA A 290 5.16 12.64 30.92
C ALA A 290 6.19 11.79 31.68
N ASP A 291 6.29 10.49 31.35
CA ASP A 291 7.29 9.59 31.91
C ASP A 291 8.71 10.07 31.63
N SER A 292 8.99 10.50 30.39
CA SER A 292 10.29 11.03 30.00
C SER A 292 10.64 12.32 30.75
N MET A 293 9.66 13.22 30.94
CA MET A 293 9.82 14.46 31.72
C MET A 293 10.14 14.14 33.19
N VAL A 294 9.42 13.20 33.81
CA VAL A 294 9.66 12.82 35.21
C VAL A 294 11.05 12.17 35.39
N ILE A 295 11.43 11.26 34.49
CA ILE A 295 12.75 10.60 34.51
C ILE A 295 13.89 11.61 34.37
N THR A 296 13.67 12.69 33.62
CA THR A 296 14.66 13.77 33.41
C THR A 296 14.63 14.85 34.49
N GLY A 297 13.81 14.69 35.53
CA GLY A 297 13.82 15.51 36.74
C GLY A 297 12.69 16.52 36.85
N VAL A 298 11.73 16.54 35.91
CA VAL A 298 10.54 17.40 36.01
C VAL A 298 9.64 16.91 37.13
N PRO A 299 9.28 17.73 38.14
CA PRO A 299 8.38 17.31 39.21
C PRO A 299 7.00 16.92 38.67
N SER A 300 6.50 15.74 39.06
CA SER A 300 5.18 15.26 38.62
C SER A 300 4.02 16.20 39.01
N VAL A 301 4.17 16.95 40.11
CA VAL A 301 3.21 17.98 40.53
C VAL A 301 3.11 19.09 39.50
N LEU A 302 4.22 19.52 38.89
CA LEU A 302 4.23 20.55 37.85
C LEU A 302 3.44 20.10 36.63
N LEU A 303 3.58 18.83 36.22
CA LEU A 303 2.84 18.26 35.08
C LEU A 303 1.32 18.22 35.29
N SER A 304 0.85 18.33 36.54
CA SER A 304 -0.57 18.36 36.90
C SER A 304 -1.14 19.79 36.95
N THR A 305 -0.30 20.83 36.84
CA THR A 305 -0.73 22.23 36.82
C THR A 305 -1.27 22.63 35.45
N GLN A 306 -2.04 23.72 35.38
CA GLN A 306 -2.52 24.25 34.10
C GLN A 306 -1.35 24.63 33.16
N GLU A 307 -0.26 25.17 33.69
CA GLU A 307 0.93 25.55 32.93
C GLU A 307 1.69 24.31 32.41
N GLY A 308 1.86 23.29 33.25
CA GLY A 308 2.48 22.03 32.88
C GLY A 308 1.68 21.27 31.81
N ILE A 309 0.36 21.18 31.96
CA ILE A 309 -0.52 20.58 30.94
C ILE A 309 -0.39 21.34 29.61
N GLY A 310 -0.49 22.67 29.64
CA GLY A 310 -0.38 23.49 28.43
C GLY A 310 0.98 23.41 27.74
N PHE A 311 2.06 23.24 28.51
CA PHE A 311 3.40 23.00 27.96
C PHE A 311 3.52 21.60 27.36
N SER A 312 3.11 20.56 28.07
CA SER A 312 3.14 19.17 27.59
C SER A 312 2.35 18.99 26.30
N THR A 313 1.18 19.62 26.16
CA THR A 313 0.40 19.59 24.91
C THR A 313 1.18 20.20 23.73
N ARG A 314 1.89 21.31 23.91
CA ARG A 314 2.72 21.88 22.83
C ARG A 314 3.96 21.05 22.54
N CYS A 315 4.61 20.53 23.59
CA CYS A 315 5.76 19.67 23.44
C CYS A 315 5.43 18.40 22.66
N ILE A 316 4.27 17.81 22.89
CA ILE A 316 3.92 16.57 22.20
C ILE A 316 3.70 16.77 20.70
N GLU A 317 3.19 17.93 20.29
CA GLU A 317 3.04 18.29 18.87
C GLU A 317 4.42 18.33 18.20
N ALA A 318 5.39 19.03 18.80
CA ALA A 318 6.76 19.11 18.27
C ALA A 318 7.46 17.73 18.25
N VAL A 319 7.26 16.89 19.26
CA VAL A 319 7.81 15.53 19.25
C VAL A 319 7.16 14.69 18.15
N TYR A 320 5.84 14.75 18.01
CA TYR A 320 5.11 14.01 17.00
C TYR A 320 5.54 14.40 15.58
N GLU A 321 5.70 15.70 15.31
CA GLU A 321 6.24 16.19 14.02
C GLU A 321 7.71 15.78 13.82
N SER A 322 8.51 15.73 14.90
CA SER A 322 9.89 15.23 14.84
C SER A 322 9.97 13.74 14.49
N LEU A 323 9.04 12.93 15.00
CA LEU A 323 8.94 11.51 14.66
C LEU A 323 8.44 11.31 13.22
N LYS A 324 7.41 12.05 12.81
CA LYS A 324 6.90 12.06 11.42
C LYS A 324 7.96 12.41 10.40
N CYS A 325 8.94 13.24 10.77
CA CYS A 325 10.04 13.60 9.90
C CYS A 325 10.67 12.36 9.22
N HIS A 326 10.87 11.27 9.96
CA HIS A 326 11.41 10.02 9.43
C HIS A 326 10.58 9.36 8.31
N LEU A 327 9.30 9.71 8.20
CA LEU A 327 8.34 9.19 7.20
C LEU A 327 8.21 10.11 5.98
N HIS A 328 8.84 11.29 5.96
CA HIS A 328 8.92 12.09 4.76
C HIS A 328 10.01 11.58 3.81
N ASN A 329 9.95 12.03 2.56
CA ASN A 329 11.05 11.81 1.62
C ASN A 329 12.33 12.54 2.10
N ARG A 330 13.50 12.15 1.57
CA ARG A 330 14.79 12.69 2.04
C ARG A 330 14.94 14.21 1.86
N PRO A 331 14.59 14.82 0.71
CA PRO A 331 14.59 16.27 0.57
C PRO A 331 13.76 16.99 1.64
N ARG A 332 12.56 16.47 1.94
CA ARG A 332 11.61 17.06 2.89
C ARG A 332 12.02 16.88 4.34
N GLN A 333 12.66 15.78 4.68
CA GLN A 333 13.26 15.57 6.01
C GLN A 333 14.14 16.74 6.42
N ARG A 334 15.05 17.18 5.52
CA ARG A 334 15.94 18.29 5.80
C ARG A 334 15.18 19.59 6.06
N HIS A 335 14.26 19.95 5.17
CA HIS A 335 13.50 21.19 5.28
C HIS A 335 12.62 21.23 6.53
N ARG A 336 11.97 20.11 6.87
CA ARG A 336 11.16 19.99 8.08
C ARG A 336 12.00 20.11 9.35
N LEU A 337 13.21 19.55 9.38
CA LEU A 337 14.13 19.72 10.51
C LEU A 337 14.49 21.20 10.73
N GLU A 338 14.69 21.97 9.67
CA GLU A 338 14.98 23.42 9.78
C GLU A 338 13.83 24.17 10.47
N LEU A 339 12.57 23.84 10.13
CA LEU A 339 11.39 24.43 10.78
C LEU A 339 11.22 23.97 12.23
N LEU A 340 11.46 22.68 12.50
CA LEU A 340 11.35 22.11 13.84
C LEU A 340 12.36 22.71 14.80
N LEU A 341 13.56 23.07 14.35
CA LEU A 341 14.58 23.68 15.22
C LEU A 341 14.09 25.00 15.85
N ASP A 342 13.40 25.84 15.08
CA ASP A 342 12.84 27.10 15.60
C ASP A 342 11.75 26.84 16.65
N GLU A 343 10.90 25.83 16.42
CA GLU A 343 9.86 25.40 17.37
C GLU A 343 10.47 24.87 18.67
N TRP A 344 11.51 24.03 18.58
CA TRP A 344 12.23 23.50 19.74
C TRP A 344 12.91 24.61 20.55
N VAL A 345 13.45 25.65 19.91
CA VAL A 345 13.99 26.83 20.60
C VAL A 345 12.89 27.56 21.38
N GLY A 346 11.71 27.73 20.78
CA GLY A 346 10.55 28.31 21.45
C GLY A 346 10.08 27.50 22.65
N LEU A 347 10.04 26.18 22.53
CA LEU A 347 9.71 25.28 23.65
C LEU A 347 10.76 25.36 24.76
N GLN A 348 12.04 25.42 24.44
CA GLN A 348 13.10 25.57 25.44
C GLN A 348 12.96 26.86 26.24
N ALA A 349 12.68 27.99 25.58
CA ALA A 349 12.45 29.27 26.25
C ALA A 349 11.19 29.25 27.15
N ALA A 350 10.12 28.60 26.67
CA ALA A 350 8.91 28.42 27.45
C ALA A 350 9.15 27.53 28.69
N ALA A 351 9.93 26.46 28.55
CA ALA A 351 10.31 25.57 29.65
C ALA A 351 11.05 26.35 30.75
N ALA A 352 12.04 27.16 30.39
CA ALA A 352 12.80 27.99 31.32
C ALA A 352 11.89 28.98 32.07
N THR A 353 10.93 29.58 31.37
CA THR A 353 9.97 30.52 31.99
C THR A 353 9.07 29.83 33.01
N ILE A 354 8.63 28.59 32.73
CA ILE A 354 7.80 27.81 33.66
C ILE A 354 8.61 27.35 34.87
N ASP A 355 9.85 26.92 34.65
CA ASP A 355 10.76 26.50 35.71
C ASP A 355 11.05 27.67 36.69
N ASP A 356 11.41 28.84 36.17
CA ASP A 356 11.65 30.05 36.98
C ASP A 356 10.44 30.41 37.86
N LYS A 357 9.23 30.35 37.29
CA LYS A 357 7.99 30.60 38.04
C LYS A 357 7.76 29.56 39.12
N PHE A 358 7.88 28.27 38.77
CA PHE A 358 7.64 27.18 39.70
C PHE A 358 8.60 27.22 40.88
N VAL A 359 9.89 27.45 40.62
CA VAL A 359 10.92 27.65 41.65
C VAL A 359 10.58 28.83 42.56
N THR A 360 10.17 29.96 41.97
CA THR A 360 9.78 31.17 42.72
C THR A 360 8.55 30.93 43.61
N GLU A 361 7.51 30.26 43.10
CA GLU A 361 6.28 29.99 43.84
C GLU A 361 6.46 28.95 44.95
N MET A 362 7.32 27.96 44.71
CA MET A 362 7.58 26.87 45.66
C MET A 362 8.68 27.20 46.68
N GLY A 363 9.42 28.29 46.48
CA GLY A 363 10.45 28.79 47.42
C GLY A 363 11.65 27.85 47.57
N ILE A 364 12.01 27.15 46.50
CA ILE A 364 13.12 26.17 46.44
C ILE A 364 14.32 26.70 45.67
#